data_AF-A0A176TCI1-F1
#
_entry.id   AF-A0A176TCI1-F1
#
_cell.length_a   1.000
_cell.length_b   1.000
_cell.length_c   1.000
_cell.angle_alpha   90.00
_cell.angle_beta   90.00
_cell.angle_gamma   90.00
#
_symmetry.space_group_name_H-M   'P 1'
#
loop_
_entity.id
_entity.type
_entity.pdbx_description
1 polymer ?
#
loop_
_entity_poly.entity_id
_entity_poly.type
_entity_poly.pdbx_seq_one_letter_code
_entity_poly.pdbx_strand_id
1 'polypeptide(L)'
;MLVKKPHENQRNNPTRNFLMEQLSFSKTQKASFRTLDAAHREVMRSLENEIKNQKDFLFEGFNKEDFKIDSLTAKIGALQAKKDIEVFSFFKQVRKLCTAEQVQKFDKIIKEAIRGGERMPPNDRRMPPNEGRMPPHGDERMPPPR
;
A
#
# COMPACT_ATOMS: atom_id res chain seq x y z
N MET A 1 -8.79 12.15 -15.94
CA MET A 1 -8.60 13.04 -14.77
C MET A 1 -7.74 12.33 -13.75
N LEU A 2 -6.56 12.86 -13.45
CA LEU A 2 -5.73 12.38 -12.32
C LEU A 2 -6.39 12.81 -11.01
N VAL A 3 -7.18 11.91 -10.41
CA VAL A 3 -7.33 11.95 -8.96
C VAL A 3 -5.98 11.51 -8.40
N LYS A 4 -5.07 12.47 -8.21
CA LYS A 4 -3.89 12.27 -7.35
C LYS A 4 -4.45 11.85 -6.00
N LYS A 5 -4.42 10.55 -5.70
CA LYS A 5 -4.80 10.04 -4.39
C LYS A 5 -3.92 10.76 -3.36
N PRO A 6 -4.49 11.53 -2.41
CA PRO A 6 -3.72 12.26 -1.41
C PRO A 6 -3.11 11.35 -0.32
N HIS A 7 -2.78 10.10 -0.68
CA HIS A 7 -2.24 9.07 0.20
C HIS A 7 -1.01 8.37 -0.41
N GLU A 8 -0.62 8.69 -1.64
CA GLU A 8 0.54 8.08 -2.31
C GLU A 8 1.89 8.58 -1.76
N ASN A 9 1.85 9.32 -0.64
CA ASN A 9 3.01 9.81 0.11
C ASN A 9 3.17 9.15 1.49
N GLN A 10 2.57 7.98 1.72
CA GLN A 10 3.15 7.01 2.65
C GLN A 10 4.15 6.10 1.92
N ARG A 11 4.95 6.71 1.03
CA ARG A 11 6.14 6.07 0.49
C ARG A 11 7.08 5.82 1.67
N ASN A 12 7.22 4.55 1.99
CA ASN A 12 8.34 4.01 2.75
C ASN A 12 8.42 4.43 4.22
N ASN A 13 7.35 4.28 5.01
CA ASN A 13 7.61 3.89 6.40
C ASN A 13 7.53 2.37 6.46
N PRO A 14 8.68 1.71 6.47
CA PRO A 14 8.74 0.32 6.20
C PRO A 14 8.07 -0.39 7.38
N THR A 15 7.26 -1.40 7.08
CA THR A 15 7.17 -2.60 7.93
C THR A 15 8.53 -3.31 8.08
N ARG A 16 9.66 -2.57 8.00
CA ARG A 16 10.99 -3.04 8.38
C ARG A 16 10.89 -3.16 9.89
N ASN A 17 10.76 -4.41 10.27
CA ASN A 17 11.11 -4.96 11.56
C ASN A 17 9.97 -5.18 12.54
N PHE A 18 8.71 -4.83 12.31
CA PHE A 18 7.66 -5.18 13.28
C PHE A 18 7.66 -6.69 13.60
N LEU A 19 7.65 -7.55 12.57
CA LEU A 19 7.76 -9.00 12.79
C LEU A 19 9.13 -9.41 13.34
N MET A 20 10.22 -8.80 12.85
CA MET A 20 11.57 -9.17 13.32
C MET A 20 11.81 -8.79 14.79
N GLU A 21 11.19 -7.70 15.26
CA GLU A 21 11.27 -7.19 16.63
C GLU A 21 10.34 -7.97 17.54
N GLN A 22 9.07 -8.15 17.16
CA GLN A 22 8.09 -8.90 17.95
C GLN A 22 8.48 -10.37 18.15
N LEU A 23 9.16 -10.96 17.16
CA LEU A 23 9.63 -12.34 17.22
C LEU A 23 11.08 -12.46 17.67
N SER A 24 11.77 -11.34 17.93
CA SER A 24 13.18 -11.29 18.31
C SER A 24 14.05 -12.17 17.40
N PHE A 25 13.94 -11.98 16.08
CA PHE A 25 14.68 -12.80 15.12
C PHE A 25 16.19 -12.75 15.35
N SER A 26 16.83 -13.92 15.25
CA SER A 26 18.28 -14.05 15.27
C SER A 26 18.92 -13.36 14.07
N LYS A 27 20.25 -13.19 14.08
CA LYS A 27 20.97 -12.60 12.95
C LYS A 27 20.72 -13.37 11.63
N THR A 28 20.70 -14.70 11.68
CA THR A 28 20.44 -15.55 10.52
C THR A 28 19.00 -15.44 10.04
N GLN A 29 18.03 -15.46 10.96
CA GLN A 29 16.60 -15.28 10.64
C GLN A 29 16.34 -13.91 10.00
N LYS A 30 16.97 -12.84 10.51
CA LYS A 30 16.87 -11.49 9.95
C LYS A 30 17.42 -11.41 8.53
N ALA A 31 18.53 -12.08 8.23
CA ALA A 31 19.09 -12.12 6.88
C ALA A 31 18.11 -12.82 5.91
N SER A 32 17.63 -14.01 6.26
CA SER A 32 16.66 -14.75 5.44
C SER A 32 15.35 -13.97 5.26
N PHE A 33 14.85 -13.34 6.32
CA PHE A 33 13.63 -12.52 6.25
C PHE A 33 13.78 -11.34 5.29
N ARG A 34 14.93 -10.65 5.29
CA ARG A 34 15.19 -9.54 4.37
C ARG A 34 15.16 -9.98 2.91
N THR A 35 15.71 -11.15 2.61
CA THR A 35 15.65 -11.72 1.25
C THR A 35 14.20 -12.02 0.83
N LEU A 36 13.42 -12.64 1.72
CA LEU A 36 12.00 -12.90 1.47
C LEU A 36 11.19 -11.61 1.29
N ASP A 37 11.41 -10.61 2.16
CA ASP A 37 10.73 -9.32 2.11
C ASP A 37 11.07 -8.53 0.85
N ALA A 38 12.32 -8.57 0.39
CA ALA A 38 12.72 -7.94 -0.86
C ALA A 38 12.01 -8.57 -2.07
N ALA A 39 12.03 -9.90 -2.18
CA ALA A 39 11.36 -10.62 -3.26
C ALA A 39 9.84 -10.38 -3.25
N HIS A 40 9.21 -10.48 -2.07
CA HIS A 40 7.79 -10.22 -1.91
C HIS A 40 7.39 -8.81 -2.38
N ARG A 41 8.16 -7.79 -2.00
CA ARG A 41 7.89 -6.39 -2.41
C ARG A 41 8.01 -6.18 -3.91
N GLU A 42 8.96 -6.86 -4.56
CA GLU A 42 9.12 -6.78 -6.00
C GLU A 42 7.89 -7.36 -6.72
N VAL A 43 7.46 -8.56 -6.31
CA VAL A 43 6.25 -9.22 -6.86
C VAL A 43 5.01 -8.36 -6.62
N MET A 44 4.82 -7.87 -5.40
CA MET A 44 3.66 -7.02 -5.05
C MET A 44 3.63 -5.73 -5.86
N ARG A 45 4.79 -5.08 -6.07
CA ARG A 45 4.89 -3.88 -6.91
C ARG A 45 4.53 -4.18 -8.37
N SER A 46 4.98 -5.31 -8.92
CA SER A 46 4.62 -5.71 -10.28
C SER A 46 3.11 -5.92 -10.43
N LEU A 47 2.52 -6.69 -9.52
CA LEU A 47 1.06 -6.96 -9.52
C LEU A 47 0.24 -5.68 -9.36
N GLU A 48 0.68 -4.75 -8.51
CA GLU A 48 0.00 -3.46 -8.33
C GLU A 48 0.05 -2.58 -9.58
N ASN A 49 1.20 -2.53 -10.25
CA ASN A 49 1.33 -1.83 -11.52
C ASN A 49 0.44 -2.45 -12.60
N GLU A 50 0.39 -3.78 -12.69
CA GLU A 50 -0.50 -4.48 -13.63
C GLU A 50 -1.97 -4.17 -13.35
N ILE A 51 -2.41 -4.24 -12.09
CA ILE A 51 -3.78 -3.89 -11.69
C ILE A 51 -4.10 -2.44 -12.03
N LYS A 52 -3.17 -1.52 -11.77
CA LYS A 52 -3.32 -0.10 -12.09
C LYS A 52 -3.53 0.08 -13.59
N ASN A 53 -2.67 -0.50 -14.42
CA ASN A 53 -2.77 -0.41 -15.87
C ASN A 53 -4.11 -0.98 -16.37
N GLN A 54 -4.55 -2.14 -15.85
CA GLN A 54 -5.85 -2.71 -16.23
C GLN A 54 -7.03 -1.81 -15.81
N LYS A 55 -6.95 -1.15 -14.66
CA LYS A 55 -7.95 -0.17 -14.22
C LYS A 55 -7.94 1.08 -15.07
N ASP A 56 -6.76 1.59 -15.44
CA ASP A 56 -6.64 2.75 -16.33
C ASP A 56 -7.32 2.43 -17.68
N PHE A 57 -7.04 1.26 -18.28
CA PHE A 57 -7.74 0.82 -19.50
C PHE A 57 -9.26 0.66 -19.29
N LEU A 58 -9.70 0.11 -18.16
CA LEU A 58 -11.11 -0.02 -17.82
C LEU A 58 -11.81 1.35 -17.83
N PHE A 59 -11.18 2.36 -17.21
CA PHE A 59 -11.71 3.71 -17.11
C PHE A 59 -11.41 4.62 -18.31
N GLU A 60 -10.69 4.14 -19.32
CA GLU A 60 -10.64 4.79 -20.65
C GLU A 60 -11.79 4.34 -21.55
N GLY A 61 -12.47 3.24 -21.19
CA GLY A 61 -13.51 2.62 -21.99
C GLY A 61 -14.94 3.16 -21.82
N PHE A 62 -15.20 4.04 -20.85
CA PHE A 62 -16.58 4.46 -20.50
C PHE A 62 -17.35 5.18 -21.62
N ASN A 63 -16.66 5.73 -22.62
CA ASN A 63 -17.27 6.41 -23.76
C ASN A 63 -17.35 5.53 -25.03
N LYS A 64 -17.06 4.22 -24.94
CA LYS A 64 -17.04 3.30 -26.10
C LYS A 64 -18.25 2.37 -26.06
N GLU A 65 -19.03 2.33 -27.15
CA GLU A 65 -20.25 1.51 -27.25
C GLU A 65 -19.98 -0.01 -27.14
N ASP A 66 -18.86 -0.51 -27.69
CA ASP A 66 -18.51 -1.94 -27.70
C ASP A 66 -17.42 -2.34 -26.66
N PHE A 67 -17.40 -1.68 -25.51
CA PHE A 67 -16.34 -1.91 -24.52
C PHE A 67 -16.49 -3.24 -23.77
N LYS A 68 -15.49 -4.12 -23.88
CA LYS A 68 -15.47 -5.44 -23.21
C LYS A 68 -15.08 -5.33 -21.73
N ILE A 69 -16.02 -4.88 -20.91
CA ILE A 69 -15.87 -4.73 -19.46
C ILE A 69 -15.51 -6.07 -18.80
N ASP A 70 -16.23 -7.15 -19.13
CA ASP A 70 -16.09 -8.45 -18.47
C ASP A 70 -14.68 -9.03 -18.56
N SER A 71 -14.01 -8.87 -19.72
CA SER A 71 -12.65 -9.38 -19.89
C SER A 71 -11.65 -8.62 -19.02
N LEU A 72 -11.80 -7.31 -18.89
CA LEU A 72 -10.90 -6.49 -18.07
C LEU A 72 -11.14 -6.70 -16.59
N THR A 73 -12.40 -6.78 -16.14
CA THR A 73 -12.73 -7.04 -14.74
C THR A 73 -12.29 -8.45 -14.32
N ALA A 74 -12.43 -9.46 -15.18
CA ALA A 74 -11.90 -10.80 -14.93
C ALA A 74 -10.37 -10.81 -14.78
N LYS A 75 -9.64 -10.07 -15.63
CA LYS A 75 -8.18 -9.91 -15.51
C LYS A 75 -7.79 -9.23 -14.20
N ILE A 76 -8.48 -8.16 -13.82
CA ILE A 76 -8.25 -7.48 -12.53
C ILE A 76 -8.50 -8.44 -11.36
N GLY A 77 -9.58 -9.22 -11.41
CA GLY A 77 -9.89 -10.24 -10.40
C GLY A 77 -8.79 -11.29 -10.28
N ALA A 78 -8.28 -11.79 -11.41
CA ALA A 78 -7.18 -12.75 -11.42
C ALA A 78 -5.88 -12.17 -10.83
N LEU A 79 -5.57 -10.90 -11.12
CA LEU A 79 -4.41 -10.21 -10.53
C LEU A 79 -4.57 -10.00 -9.02
N GLN A 80 -5.78 -9.67 -8.57
CA GLN A 80 -6.08 -9.56 -7.13
C GLN A 80 -5.89 -10.90 -6.43
N ALA A 81 -6.38 -12.00 -7.01
CA ALA A 81 -6.17 -13.34 -6.48
C ALA A 81 -4.67 -13.70 -6.38
N LYS A 82 -3.85 -13.31 -7.38
CA LYS A 82 -2.39 -13.49 -7.33
C LYS A 82 -1.75 -12.72 -6.16
N LYS A 83 -2.21 -11.50 -5.85
CA LYS A 83 -1.74 -10.75 -4.67
C LYS A 83 -2.04 -11.51 -3.39
N ASP A 84 -3.25 -12.03 -3.24
CA ASP A 84 -3.65 -12.75 -2.02
C ASP A 84 -2.84 -14.05 -1.84
N ILE A 85 -2.58 -14.77 -2.94
CA ILE A 85 -1.71 -15.95 -2.97
C ILE A 85 -0.27 -15.58 -2.56
N GLU A 86 0.27 -14.50 -3.10
CA GLU A 86 1.63 -14.03 -2.79
C GLU A 86 1.77 -13.66 -1.31
N VAL A 87 0.78 -12.93 -0.75
CA VAL A 87 0.76 -12.58 0.68
C VAL A 87 0.70 -13.83 1.56
N PHE A 88 -0.15 -14.80 1.22
CA PHE A 88 -0.22 -16.06 1.95
C PHE A 88 1.11 -16.84 1.88
N SER A 89 1.69 -16.92 0.68
CA SER A 89 2.98 -17.59 0.45
C SER A 89 4.10 -16.94 1.26
N PHE A 90 4.19 -15.61 1.25
CA PHE A 90 5.16 -14.86 2.04
C PHE A 90 5.06 -15.19 3.52
N PHE A 91 3.86 -15.10 4.12
CA PHE A 91 3.70 -15.42 5.55
C PHE A 91 3.99 -16.89 5.86
N LYS A 92 3.64 -17.83 4.96
CA LYS A 92 4.01 -19.24 5.10
C LYS A 92 5.53 -19.43 5.12
N GLN A 93 6.27 -18.70 4.30
CA GLN A 93 7.74 -18.74 4.27
C GLN A 93 8.35 -18.10 5.52
N VAL A 94 7.83 -16.96 5.97
CA VAL A 94 8.27 -16.31 7.22
C VAL A 94 8.05 -17.23 8.43
N ARG A 95 6.91 -17.92 8.50
CA ARG A 95 6.61 -18.88 9.56
C ARG A 95 7.64 -20.02 9.62
N LYS A 96 8.16 -20.47 8.47
CA LYS A 96 9.22 -21.51 8.42
C LYS A 96 10.57 -21.03 8.96
N LEU A 97 10.81 -19.72 9.00
CA LEU A 97 12.03 -19.16 9.62
C LEU A 97 11.97 -19.18 11.14
N CYS A 98 10.77 -19.28 11.73
CA CYS A 98 10.55 -19.17 13.16
C CYS A 98 10.90 -20.46 13.91
N THR A 99 11.39 -20.35 15.14
CA THR A 99 11.48 -21.47 16.10
C THR A 99 10.09 -21.86 16.61
N ALA A 100 9.97 -23.00 17.29
CA ALA A 100 8.69 -23.46 17.86
C ALA A 100 8.03 -22.40 18.77
N GLU A 101 8.82 -21.68 19.59
CA GLU A 101 8.33 -20.61 20.44
C GLU A 101 7.89 -19.38 19.65
N GLN A 102 8.67 -18.99 18.63
CA GLN A 102 8.35 -17.85 17.76
C GLN A 102 7.09 -18.13 16.92
N VAL A 103 6.87 -19.36 16.48
CA VAL A 103 5.68 -19.76 15.71
C VAL A 103 4.39 -19.45 16.49
N GLN A 104 4.35 -19.72 17.80
CA GLN A 104 3.17 -19.42 18.61
C GLN A 104 2.87 -17.92 18.68
N LYS A 105 3.91 -17.07 18.77
CA LYS A 105 3.77 -15.62 18.73
C LYS A 105 3.37 -15.13 17.34
N PHE A 106 3.99 -15.67 16.29
CA PHE A 106 3.68 -15.35 14.90
C PHE A 106 2.22 -15.63 14.56
N ASP A 107 1.72 -16.83 14.90
CA ASP A 107 0.34 -17.22 14.60
C ASP A 107 -0.68 -16.30 15.30
N LYS A 108 -0.36 -15.81 16.52
CA LYS A 108 -1.18 -14.79 17.22
C LYS A 108 -1.17 -13.45 16.49
N ILE A 109 0.02 -12.95 16.14
CA ILE A 109 0.19 -11.67 15.42
C ILE A 109 -0.58 -11.67 14.11
N ILE A 110 -0.49 -12.74 13.31
CA ILE A 110 -1.20 -12.83 12.03
C ILE A 110 -2.72 -12.86 12.24
N LYS A 111 -3.19 -13.62 13.23
CA LYS A 111 -4.63 -13.69 13.54
C LYS A 111 -5.19 -12.34 13.99
N GLU A 112 -4.43 -11.57 14.75
CA GLU A 112 -4.79 -10.22 15.16
C GLU A 112 -4.75 -9.23 13.99
N ALA A 113 -3.73 -9.30 13.12
CA ALA A 113 -3.64 -8.46 11.94
C ALA A 113 -4.84 -8.65 11.00
N ILE A 114 -5.30 -9.89 10.82
CA ILE A 114 -6.49 -10.21 10.01
C ILE A 114 -7.78 -9.67 10.68
N ARG A 115 -7.91 -9.79 12.01
CA ARG A 115 -9.08 -9.29 12.75
C ARG A 115 -9.12 -7.76 12.89
N GLY A 116 -7.96 -7.12 12.97
CA GLY A 116 -7.81 -5.67 13.09
C GLY A 116 -8.07 -4.91 11.79
N GLY A 117 -8.07 -5.59 10.64
CA GLY A 117 -8.44 -5.01 9.34
C GLY A 117 -9.89 -4.51 9.28
N GLU A 118 -10.78 -5.01 10.14
CA GLU A 118 -12.18 -4.56 10.25
C GLU A 118 -12.36 -3.39 11.24
N ARG A 119 -11.34 -3.07 12.04
CA ARG A 119 -11.37 -1.97 13.03
C ARG A 119 -10.12 -1.13 12.90
N MET A 120 -9.95 -0.43 11.78
CA MET A 120 -9.05 0.72 11.81
C MET A 120 -9.77 1.81 12.62
N PRO A 121 -9.21 2.26 13.77
CA PRO A 121 -9.74 3.44 14.43
C PRO A 121 -9.63 4.61 13.44
N PRO A 122 -10.60 5.55 13.43
CA PRO A 122 -10.39 6.81 12.73
C PRO A 122 -9.04 7.36 13.14
N ASN A 123 -8.19 7.64 12.15
CA ASN A 123 -6.91 8.28 12.36
C ASN A 123 -7.20 9.64 13.03
N ASP A 124 -7.07 9.71 14.35
CA ASP A 124 -7.33 10.90 15.17
C ASP A 124 -6.21 11.95 15.00
N ARG A 125 -5.70 12.10 13.76
CA ARG A 125 -4.93 13.26 13.34
C ARG A 125 -5.91 14.40 13.10
N ARG A 126 -6.42 14.97 14.20
CA ARG A 126 -6.84 16.37 14.23
C ARG A 126 -5.67 17.19 13.67
N MET A 127 -5.79 17.65 12.43
CA MET A 127 -4.97 18.77 11.95
C MET A 127 -5.28 19.97 12.84
N PRO A 128 -4.29 20.67 13.42
CA PRO A 128 -4.54 22.00 13.95
C PRO A 128 -5.02 22.91 12.81
N PRO A 129 -5.91 23.88 13.07
CA PRO A 129 -6.30 24.87 12.07
C PRO A 129 -5.04 25.61 11.60
N ASN A 130 -4.83 25.67 10.29
CA ASN A 130 -3.73 26.40 9.68
C ASN A 130 -4.00 27.91 9.80
N GLU A 131 -3.72 28.50 10.96
CA GLU A 131 -3.65 29.95 11.12
C GLU A 131 -2.37 30.47 10.45
N GLY A 132 -2.53 31.03 9.25
CA GLY A 132 -1.53 31.92 8.67
C GLY A 132 -0.86 31.40 7.39
N ARG A 133 -1.49 31.67 6.25
CA ARG A 133 -0.86 32.38 5.10
C ARG A 133 -1.86 32.47 3.95
N MET A 134 -2.51 33.62 3.86
CA MET A 134 -3.08 34.14 2.62
C MET A 134 -2.79 35.64 2.63
N PRO A 135 -1.88 36.17 1.78
CA PRO A 135 -1.81 37.60 1.55
C PRO A 135 -3.04 38.01 0.72
N PRO A 136 -3.72 39.12 1.07
CA PRO A 136 -4.83 39.61 0.28
C PRO A 136 -4.32 40.19 -1.04
N HIS A 137 -4.94 39.79 -2.16
CA HIS A 137 -4.89 40.56 -3.38
C HIS A 137 -5.64 41.88 -3.14
N GLY A 138 -4.92 43.00 -3.13
CA GLY A 138 -5.45 44.35 -3.14
C GLY A 138 -4.72 45.18 -4.20
N ASP A 139 -5.50 45.86 -5.03
CA ASP A 139 -5.12 46.78 -6.11
C ASP A 139 -4.05 47.80 -5.72
N GLU A 140 -3.05 48.02 -6.58
CA GLU A 140 -2.44 49.35 -6.74
C GLU A 140 -1.80 49.54 -8.12
N ARG A 141 -2.21 50.64 -8.75
CA ARG A 141 -1.93 51.05 -10.14
C ARG A 141 -0.53 51.64 -10.24
N MET A 142 0.27 51.23 -11.23
CA MET A 142 1.48 51.96 -11.65
C MET A 142 1.25 52.65 -13.01
N PRO A 143 1.64 53.93 -13.18
CA PRO A 143 1.49 54.66 -14.44
C PRO A 143 2.59 54.27 -15.44
N PRO A 144 2.41 54.53 -16.75
CA PRO A 144 3.43 54.21 -17.75
C PRO A 144 4.58 55.24 -17.73
N PRO A 145 5.82 54.84 -18.03
CA PRO A 145 6.93 55.75 -18.19
C PRO A 145 6.82 56.56 -19.50
N ARG A 146 7.37 57.79 -19.45
CA ARG A 146 7.35 58.82 -20.51
C ARG A 146 8.11 58.43 -21.77
#